data_AF-I3TFI8-F1
#
_entry.id   AF-I3TFI8-F1
#
_cell.length_a   1.000
_cell.length_b   1.000
_cell.length_c   1.000
_cell.angle_alpha   90.00
_cell.angle_beta   90.00
_cell.angle_gamma   90.00
#
_symmetry.space_group_name_H-M   'P 1'
#
loop_
_entity.id
_entity.type
_entity.pdbx_description
1 polymer ?
#
loop_
_entity_poly.entity_id
_entity_poly.type
_entity_poly.pdbx_seq_one_letter_code
_entity_poly.pdbx_strand_id
1 'polypeptide(L)'
;MSPSSVYDRVRAFLDKYGDKGFLVLKAALEVAGDPNVDHRYGDFSFKHLVLKLARLGFNYNPVNLLRSLEKEYGVVEKSYTSSNQTWWRFIDVEAVKSAVYGGAGEPDDPKLALLKLKYESLEPARVRSTLLKLASKPSLSSVDKELFRGIVFNELTKLVELYYEMSNYEEYFAAQLSEVRELLRLAELVSAKMSKDKMLGESKLRLEETLRAFGLHDNT
;
A
#
# COMPACT_ATOMS: atom_id res chain seq x y z
N MET A 1 28.16 -25.43 -7.20
CA MET A 1 27.40 -24.36 -6.51
C MET A 1 26.11 -24.18 -7.28
N SER A 2 24.96 -24.35 -6.62
CA SER A 2 23.67 -23.97 -7.19
C SER A 2 23.74 -22.50 -7.63
N PRO A 3 23.14 -22.10 -8.77
CA PRO A 3 23.09 -20.69 -9.12
C PRO A 3 22.28 -19.97 -8.03
N SER A 4 22.99 -19.22 -7.19
CA SER A 4 22.39 -18.39 -6.14
C SER A 4 21.34 -17.47 -6.77
N SER A 5 20.14 -17.40 -6.20
CA SER A 5 19.03 -16.64 -6.77
C SER A 5 19.34 -15.13 -6.80
N VAL A 6 18.65 -14.35 -7.64
CA VAL A 6 18.84 -12.87 -7.65
C VAL A 6 18.58 -12.30 -6.26
N TYR A 7 17.57 -12.81 -5.54
CA TYR A 7 17.25 -12.43 -4.17
C TYR A 7 18.46 -12.60 -3.23
N ASP A 8 19.08 -13.79 -3.22
CA ASP A 8 20.24 -14.09 -2.37
C ASP A 8 21.43 -13.18 -2.69
N ARG A 9 21.63 -12.89 -3.98
CA ARG A 9 22.70 -11.98 -4.44
C ARG A 9 22.45 -10.54 -3.99
N VAL A 10 21.18 -10.10 -3.98
CA VAL A 10 20.82 -8.78 -3.43
C VAL A 10 21.04 -8.76 -1.92
N ARG A 11 20.65 -9.79 -1.18
CA ARG A 11 20.89 -9.89 0.27
C ARG A 11 22.39 -9.81 0.60
N ALA A 12 23.21 -10.60 -0.09
CA ALA A 12 24.67 -10.56 0.08
C ALA A 12 25.26 -9.17 -0.25
N PHE A 13 24.72 -8.48 -1.26
CA PHE A 13 25.10 -7.10 -1.56
C PHE A 13 24.72 -6.14 -0.43
N LEU A 14 23.50 -6.22 0.08
CA LEU A 14 23.01 -5.38 1.18
C LEU A 14 23.81 -5.61 2.46
N ASP A 15 24.14 -6.86 2.80
CA ASP A 15 24.94 -7.20 3.98
C ASP A 15 26.35 -6.57 3.92
N LYS A 16 26.96 -6.53 2.72
CA LYS A 16 28.30 -5.97 2.52
C LYS A 16 28.31 -4.43 2.51
N TYR A 17 27.33 -3.81 1.85
CA TYR A 17 27.34 -2.36 1.58
C TYR A 17 26.39 -1.56 2.48
N GLY A 18 25.60 -2.23 3.33
CA GLY A 18 24.70 -1.64 4.31
C GLY A 18 23.75 -0.60 3.72
N ASP A 19 23.53 0.47 4.47
CA ASP A 19 22.61 1.57 4.11
C ASP A 19 22.91 2.19 2.75
N LYS A 20 24.18 2.28 2.35
CA LYS A 20 24.56 2.83 1.04
C LYS A 20 24.09 1.91 -0.09
N GLY A 21 24.23 0.59 0.08
CA GLY A 21 23.73 -0.39 -0.87
C GLY A 21 22.20 -0.35 -0.96
N PHE A 22 21.54 -0.31 0.20
CA PHE A 22 20.08 -0.20 0.29
C PHE A 22 19.55 1.04 -0.43
N LEU A 23 20.12 2.20 -0.15
CA LEU A 23 19.70 3.48 -0.75
C LEU A 23 19.86 3.50 -2.26
N VAL A 24 20.95 2.93 -2.80
CA VAL A 24 21.15 2.84 -4.26
C VAL A 24 20.09 1.94 -4.90
N LEU A 25 19.83 0.76 -4.34
CA LEU A 25 18.83 -0.15 -4.89
C LEU A 25 17.41 0.41 -4.77
N LYS A 26 17.06 1.00 -3.63
CA LYS A 26 15.78 1.69 -3.44
C LYS A 26 15.59 2.80 -4.45
N ALA A 27 16.59 3.67 -4.63
CA ALA A 27 16.51 4.76 -5.60
C ALA A 27 16.39 4.23 -7.04
N ALA A 28 17.10 3.16 -7.39
CA ALA A 28 17.01 2.53 -8.71
C ALA A 28 15.62 1.92 -8.97
N LEU A 29 15.03 1.23 -7.98
CA LEU A 29 13.67 0.68 -8.05
C LEU A 29 12.61 1.78 -8.18
N GLU A 30 12.74 2.87 -7.42
CA GLU A 30 11.84 4.02 -7.53
C GLU A 30 11.94 4.70 -8.90
N VAL A 31 13.13 4.77 -9.50
CA VAL A 31 13.28 5.26 -10.88
C VAL A 31 12.60 4.30 -11.85
N ALA A 32 12.79 2.98 -11.69
CA ALA A 32 12.20 1.96 -12.56
C ALA A 32 10.66 1.94 -12.57
N GLY A 33 10.03 2.42 -11.50
CA GLY A 33 8.59 2.57 -11.41
C GLY A 33 8.05 3.98 -11.71
N ASP A 34 8.89 4.94 -12.09
CA ASP A 34 8.47 6.33 -12.30
C ASP A 34 7.85 6.51 -13.70
N PRO A 35 6.54 6.78 -13.83
CA PRO A 35 5.89 6.93 -15.12
C PRO A 35 6.38 8.14 -15.93
N ASN A 36 7.12 9.06 -15.32
CA ASN A 36 7.69 10.23 -15.99
C ASN A 36 9.07 9.96 -16.62
N VAL A 37 9.62 8.76 -16.43
CA VAL A 37 10.90 8.35 -17.02
C VAL A 37 10.63 7.54 -18.29
N ASP A 38 11.30 7.89 -19.40
CA ASP A 38 11.25 7.07 -20.62
C ASP A 38 12.13 5.83 -20.45
N HIS A 39 11.48 4.68 -20.18
CA HIS A 39 12.13 3.40 -19.90
C HIS A 39 12.55 2.60 -21.15
N ARG A 40 12.49 3.19 -22.35
CA ARG A 40 12.83 2.48 -23.60
C ARG A 40 14.22 1.84 -23.58
N TYR A 41 15.17 2.46 -22.89
CA TYR A 41 16.57 2.04 -22.84
C TYR A 41 16.94 1.21 -21.60
N GLY A 42 16.04 1.05 -20.64
CA GLY A 42 16.29 0.29 -19.40
C GLY A 42 15.41 0.76 -18.23
N ASP A 43 15.54 0.06 -17.11
CA ASP A 43 14.78 0.32 -15.89
C ASP A 43 15.24 1.62 -15.24
N PHE A 44 16.55 1.87 -15.19
CA PHE A 44 17.06 3.13 -14.67
C PHE A 44 18.32 3.59 -15.38
N SER A 45 18.58 4.89 -15.31
CA SER A 45 19.73 5.55 -15.91
C SER A 45 20.62 6.16 -14.83
N PHE A 46 21.92 6.31 -15.09
CA PHE A 46 22.86 6.92 -14.13
C PHE A 46 22.38 8.32 -13.68
N LYS A 47 22.06 9.19 -14.65
CA LYS A 47 21.50 10.51 -14.41
C LYS A 47 20.24 10.48 -13.54
N HIS A 48 19.28 9.61 -13.84
CA HIS A 48 18.04 9.50 -13.05
C HIS A 48 18.30 9.00 -11.63
N LEU A 49 19.19 8.02 -11.47
CA LEU A 49 19.61 7.52 -10.16
C LEU A 49 20.25 8.61 -9.31
N VAL A 50 21.21 9.36 -9.86
CA VAL A 50 21.89 10.45 -9.14
C VAL A 50 20.89 11.55 -8.76
N LEU A 51 20.01 11.96 -9.68
CA LEU A 51 18.95 12.92 -9.37
C LEU A 51 18.03 12.43 -8.25
N LYS A 52 17.71 11.13 -8.25
CA LYS A 52 16.85 10.52 -7.23
C LYS A 52 17.54 10.49 -5.86
N LEU A 53 18.81 10.09 -5.80
CA LEU A 53 19.60 10.11 -4.57
C LEU A 53 19.71 11.53 -4.00
N ALA A 54 19.97 12.53 -4.86
CA ALA A 54 20.02 13.93 -4.43
C ALA A 54 18.70 14.43 -3.85
N ARG A 55 17.56 14.08 -4.46
CA ARG A 55 16.22 14.38 -3.92
C ARG A 55 15.95 13.74 -2.56
N LEU A 56 16.55 12.58 -2.29
CA LEU A 56 16.48 11.89 -1.01
C LEU A 56 17.47 12.45 0.04
N GLY A 57 18.24 13.50 -0.29
CA GLY A 57 19.22 14.11 0.61
C GLY A 57 20.60 13.46 0.60
N PHE A 58 20.89 12.56 -0.35
CA PHE A 58 22.16 11.84 -0.44
C PHE A 58 22.98 12.29 -1.64
N ASN A 59 24.24 12.65 -1.40
CA ASN A 59 25.11 13.24 -2.43
C ASN A 59 26.39 12.43 -2.69
N TYR A 60 26.37 11.12 -2.42
CA TYR A 60 27.51 10.25 -2.70
C TYR A 60 27.46 9.67 -4.12
N ASN A 61 28.63 9.32 -4.66
CA ASN A 61 28.77 8.79 -6.01
C ASN A 61 28.44 7.28 -6.06
N PRO A 62 27.40 6.83 -6.81
CA PRO A 62 26.97 5.43 -6.83
C PRO A 62 27.79 4.53 -7.77
N VAL A 63 28.80 5.05 -8.50
CA VAL A 63 29.54 4.30 -9.54
C VAL A 63 30.09 2.96 -9.02
N ASN A 64 30.72 2.94 -7.85
CA ASN A 64 31.32 1.71 -7.31
C ASN A 64 30.26 0.68 -6.90
N LEU A 65 29.11 1.14 -6.41
CA LEU A 65 28.00 0.27 -6.02
C LEU A 65 27.32 -0.32 -7.27
N LEU A 66 27.12 0.49 -8.31
CA LEU A 66 26.61 0.01 -9.60
C LEU A 66 27.57 -1.00 -10.26
N ARG A 67 28.88 -0.72 -10.26
CA ARG A 67 29.89 -1.66 -10.76
C ARG A 67 29.81 -3.00 -10.02
N SER A 68 29.64 -2.96 -8.70
CA SER A 68 29.53 -4.17 -7.88
C SER A 68 28.23 -4.93 -8.19
N LEU A 69 27.08 -4.25 -8.21
CA LEU A 69 25.77 -4.83 -8.58
C LEU A 69 25.80 -5.53 -9.93
N GLU A 70 26.51 -4.95 -10.92
CA GLU A 70 26.64 -5.53 -12.25
C GLU A 70 27.64 -6.69 -12.30
N LYS A 71 28.89 -6.46 -11.88
CA LYS A 71 30.00 -7.39 -12.14
C LYS A 71 30.20 -8.44 -11.06
N GLU A 72 29.92 -8.10 -9.80
CA GLU A 72 30.18 -8.98 -8.66
C GLU A 72 28.92 -9.75 -8.26
N TYR A 73 27.75 -9.09 -8.29
CA TYR A 73 26.49 -9.70 -7.82
C TYR A 73 25.51 -10.06 -8.95
N GLY A 74 25.72 -9.61 -10.18
CA GLY A 74 24.82 -9.92 -11.31
C GLY A 74 23.35 -9.63 -11.00
N VAL A 75 23.08 -8.50 -10.33
CA VAL A 75 21.73 -8.03 -9.97
C VAL A 75 21.14 -7.17 -11.08
N VAL A 76 22.00 -6.43 -11.77
CA VAL A 76 21.66 -5.57 -12.90
C VAL A 76 22.60 -5.85 -14.07
N GLU A 77 22.17 -5.49 -15.26
CA GLU A 77 22.99 -5.51 -16.47
C GLU A 77 22.86 -4.19 -17.22
N LYS A 78 23.90 -3.80 -17.97
CA LYS A 78 23.81 -2.64 -18.87
C LYS A 78 22.94 -2.98 -20.05
N SER A 79 21.87 -2.21 -20.25
CA SER A 79 20.95 -2.37 -21.37
C SER A 79 21.24 -1.41 -22.53
N TYR A 80 21.81 -0.24 -22.23
CA TYR A 80 22.20 0.74 -23.25
C TYR A 80 23.31 1.65 -22.73
N THR A 81 24.24 2.05 -23.60
CA THR A 81 25.29 3.02 -23.30
C THR A 81 25.48 3.97 -24.48
N SER A 82 25.52 5.27 -24.19
CA SER A 82 25.94 6.33 -25.10
C SER A 82 27.10 7.12 -24.50
N SER A 83 27.61 8.11 -25.24
CA SER A 83 28.67 9.00 -24.77
C SER A 83 28.34 9.76 -23.49
N ASN A 84 27.05 10.01 -23.23
CA ASN A 84 26.61 10.87 -22.12
C ASN A 84 25.72 10.16 -21.10
N GLN A 85 25.35 8.89 -21.34
CA GLN A 85 24.36 8.21 -20.51
C GLN A 85 24.55 6.69 -20.55
N THR A 86 24.39 6.06 -19.39
CA THR A 86 24.28 4.60 -19.28
C THR A 86 22.95 4.24 -18.63
N TRP A 87 22.37 3.14 -19.09
CA TRP A 87 21.13 2.54 -18.61
C TRP A 87 21.36 1.10 -18.19
N TRP A 88 20.60 0.68 -17.19
CA TRP A 88 20.61 -0.67 -16.65
C TRP A 88 19.21 -1.26 -16.61
N ARG A 89 19.15 -2.59 -16.67
CA ARG A 89 17.98 -3.40 -16.33
C ARG A 89 18.27 -4.28 -15.13
N PHE A 90 17.26 -4.53 -14.32
CA PHE A 90 17.32 -5.59 -13.31
C PHE A 90 17.22 -6.94 -13.99
N ILE A 91 18.02 -7.91 -13.53
CA ILE A 91 17.93 -9.29 -14.01
C ILE A 91 16.60 -9.91 -13.60
N ASP A 92 16.14 -9.60 -12.39
CA ASP A 92 14.82 -9.96 -11.88
C ASP A 92 14.35 -8.84 -10.94
N VAL A 93 13.52 -7.93 -11.48
CA VAL A 93 13.06 -6.75 -10.73
C VAL A 93 12.19 -7.14 -9.53
N GLU A 94 11.43 -8.23 -9.61
CA GLU A 94 10.56 -8.67 -8.52
C GLU A 94 11.39 -9.27 -7.38
N ALA A 95 12.40 -10.09 -7.68
CA ALA A 95 13.34 -10.57 -6.66
C ALA A 95 14.09 -9.42 -5.97
N VAL A 96 14.47 -8.37 -6.71
CA VAL A 96 15.13 -7.19 -6.16
C VAL A 96 14.17 -6.38 -5.28
N LYS A 97 12.92 -6.17 -5.73
CA LYS A 97 11.87 -5.55 -4.89
C LYS A 97 11.64 -6.35 -3.62
N SER A 98 11.56 -7.68 -3.70
CA SER A 98 11.40 -8.54 -2.53
C SER A 98 12.58 -8.44 -1.57
N ALA A 99 13.81 -8.36 -2.06
CA ALA A 99 14.98 -8.23 -1.19
C ALA A 99 15.13 -6.82 -0.56
N VAL A 100 14.74 -5.77 -1.28
CA VAL A 100 14.88 -4.36 -0.84
C VAL A 100 13.68 -3.90 -0.01
N TYR A 101 12.46 -4.13 -0.49
CA TYR A 101 11.21 -3.70 0.17
C TYR A 101 10.56 -4.79 1.02
N GLY A 102 10.87 -6.07 0.77
CA GLY A 102 10.55 -7.14 1.71
C GLY A 102 11.40 -7.09 2.99
N GLY A 103 12.32 -6.12 3.09
CA GLY A 103 13.10 -5.75 4.26
C GLY A 103 12.38 -4.80 5.23
N ALA A 104 11.10 -5.05 5.49
CA ALA A 104 10.46 -4.80 6.78
C ALA A 104 9.58 -6.02 7.07
N GLY A 105 10.21 -7.20 7.18
CA GLY A 105 9.55 -8.47 7.47
C GLY A 105 8.71 -9.05 6.33
N GLU A 106 9.33 -9.80 5.44
CA GLU A 106 8.98 -11.22 5.52
C GLU A 106 9.76 -11.75 6.70
N PRO A 107 9.09 -12.17 7.76
CA PRO A 107 9.80 -12.83 8.82
C PRO A 107 10.34 -14.18 8.31
N ASP A 108 11.54 -14.54 8.73
CA ASP A 108 11.88 -15.97 8.84
C ASP A 108 10.93 -16.69 9.81
N ASP A 109 10.26 -15.95 10.69
CA ASP A 109 9.17 -16.39 11.57
C ASP A 109 7.84 -16.59 10.79
N PRO A 110 7.38 -17.83 10.58
CA PRO A 110 6.12 -18.13 9.90
C PRO A 110 4.90 -17.35 10.41
N LYS A 111 4.95 -16.85 11.67
CA LYS A 111 3.90 -16.04 12.27
C LYS A 111 3.68 -14.71 11.55
N LEU A 112 4.69 -13.87 11.32
CA LEU A 112 4.44 -12.56 10.69
C LEU A 112 4.07 -12.73 9.20
N ALA A 113 4.55 -13.78 8.53
CA ALA A 113 4.18 -14.09 7.15
C ALA A 113 2.69 -14.44 7.08
N LEU A 114 2.21 -15.28 8.01
CA LEU A 114 0.80 -15.58 8.15
C LEU A 114 -0.02 -14.33 8.48
N LEU A 115 0.45 -13.45 9.37
CA LEU A 115 -0.25 -12.19 9.70
C LEU A 115 -0.40 -11.30 8.46
N LYS A 116 0.67 -11.16 7.66
CA LYS A 116 0.64 -10.42 6.40
C LYS A 116 -0.33 -11.03 5.39
N LEU A 117 -0.29 -12.35 5.20
CA LEU A 117 -1.22 -13.05 4.30
C LEU A 117 -2.68 -12.88 4.74
N LYS A 118 -2.96 -13.03 6.05
CA LYS A 118 -4.28 -12.76 6.62
C LYS A 118 -4.72 -11.33 6.32
N TYR A 119 -3.84 -10.34 6.52
CA TYR A 119 -4.14 -8.94 6.28
C TYR A 119 -4.52 -8.68 4.82
N GLU A 120 -3.68 -9.12 3.88
CA GLU A 120 -3.93 -8.93 2.44
C GLU A 120 -5.19 -9.67 1.98
N SER A 121 -5.46 -10.86 2.52
CA SER A 121 -6.65 -11.65 2.19
C SER A 121 -7.97 -11.00 2.59
N LEU A 122 -7.94 -10.03 3.52
CA LEU A 122 -9.11 -9.24 3.91
C LEU A 122 -9.39 -8.06 2.96
N GLU A 123 -8.54 -7.89 1.94
CA GLU A 123 -8.66 -6.86 0.89
C GLU A 123 -8.90 -5.44 1.44
N PRO A 124 -8.04 -4.90 2.32
CA PRO A 124 -8.25 -3.61 2.98
C PRO A 124 -8.44 -2.45 1.99
N ALA A 125 -7.78 -2.49 0.83
CA ALA A 125 -7.97 -1.52 -0.25
C ALA A 125 -9.41 -1.53 -0.83
N ARG A 126 -10.01 -2.72 -1.00
CA ARG A 126 -11.41 -2.86 -1.45
C ARG A 126 -12.37 -2.33 -0.38
N VAL A 127 -12.12 -2.67 0.87
CA VAL A 127 -12.89 -2.17 2.02
C VAL A 127 -12.84 -0.64 2.07
N ARG A 128 -11.64 -0.05 1.99
CA ARG A 128 -11.43 1.40 1.95
C ARG A 128 -12.20 2.07 0.83
N SER A 129 -12.06 1.57 -0.40
CA SER A 129 -12.73 2.11 -1.58
C SER A 129 -14.25 2.09 -1.40
N THR A 130 -14.78 1.01 -0.83
CA THR A 130 -16.21 0.86 -0.61
C THR A 130 -16.71 1.82 0.48
N LEU A 131 -16.00 1.91 1.62
CA LEU A 131 -16.35 2.84 2.70
C LEU A 131 -16.30 4.30 2.23
N LEU A 132 -15.29 4.70 1.45
CA LEU A 132 -15.22 6.04 0.87
C LEU A 132 -16.41 6.34 -0.04
N LYS A 133 -16.82 5.39 -0.89
CA LYS A 133 -18.00 5.54 -1.76
C LYS A 133 -19.29 5.68 -0.95
N LEU A 134 -19.45 4.93 0.14
CA LEU A 134 -20.61 5.07 1.03
C LEU A 134 -20.58 6.40 1.80
N ALA A 135 -19.40 6.81 2.25
CA ALA A 135 -19.18 8.06 2.98
C ALA A 135 -19.41 9.30 2.10
N SER A 136 -19.28 9.22 0.77
CA SER A 136 -19.54 10.35 -0.13
C SER A 136 -21.01 10.51 -0.55
N LYS A 137 -21.83 9.45 -0.46
CA LYS A 137 -23.25 9.51 -0.87
C LYS A 137 -24.08 10.46 0.01
N PRO A 138 -25.04 11.23 -0.53
CA PRO A 138 -25.91 12.09 0.29
C PRO A 138 -26.77 11.31 1.30
N SER A 139 -27.27 10.14 0.90
CA SER A 139 -28.07 9.23 1.72
C SER A 139 -27.77 7.77 1.34
N LEU A 140 -28.08 6.83 2.24
CA LEU A 140 -27.79 5.41 2.04
C LEU A 140 -29.05 4.61 1.75
N SER A 141 -29.03 3.86 0.64
CA SER A 141 -30.09 2.91 0.30
C SER A 141 -30.11 1.69 1.23
N SER A 142 -31.15 0.86 1.16
CA SER A 142 -31.20 -0.42 1.88
C SER A 142 -30.04 -1.35 1.48
N VAL A 143 -29.71 -1.40 0.18
CA VAL A 143 -28.58 -2.18 -0.36
C VAL A 143 -27.25 -1.66 0.20
N ASP A 144 -27.07 -0.33 0.27
CA ASP A 144 -25.87 0.28 0.84
C ASP A 144 -25.70 -0.07 2.33
N LYS A 145 -26.80 -0.06 3.08
CA LYS A 145 -26.81 -0.41 4.51
C LYS A 145 -26.48 -1.89 4.72
N GLU A 146 -26.98 -2.78 3.86
CA GLU A 146 -26.65 -4.20 3.91
C GLU A 146 -25.18 -4.45 3.57
N LEU A 147 -24.67 -3.80 2.52
CA LEU A 147 -23.27 -3.86 2.15
C LEU A 147 -22.35 -3.38 3.29
N PHE A 148 -22.69 -2.23 3.89
CA PHE A 148 -21.94 -1.73 5.05
C PHE A 148 -21.99 -2.70 6.22
N ARG A 149 -23.17 -3.28 6.52
CA ARG A 149 -23.31 -4.29 7.56
C ARG A 149 -22.40 -5.48 7.27
N GLY A 150 -22.40 -5.99 6.04
CA GLY A 150 -21.50 -7.05 5.60
C GLY A 150 -20.03 -6.72 5.88
N ILE A 151 -19.59 -5.52 5.52
CA ILE A 151 -18.22 -5.03 5.76
C ILE A 151 -17.87 -5.00 7.24
N VAL A 152 -18.78 -4.49 8.07
CA VAL A 152 -18.53 -4.33 9.51
C VAL A 152 -18.41 -5.69 10.19
N PHE A 153 -19.36 -6.60 9.94
CA PHE A 153 -19.44 -7.87 10.65
C PHE A 153 -18.51 -8.96 10.10
N ASN A 154 -17.95 -8.80 8.90
CA ASN A 154 -17.01 -9.77 8.32
C ASN A 154 -15.59 -9.21 8.26
N GLU A 155 -15.35 -8.20 7.43
CA GLU A 155 -13.99 -7.70 7.15
C GLU A 155 -13.43 -6.87 8.30
N LEU A 156 -14.17 -5.86 8.80
CA LEU A 156 -13.65 -4.97 9.85
C LEU A 156 -13.48 -5.70 11.18
N THR A 157 -14.38 -6.63 11.55
CA THR A 157 -14.19 -7.48 12.73
C THR A 157 -12.87 -8.23 12.66
N LYS A 158 -12.58 -8.92 11.55
CA LYS A 158 -11.33 -9.67 11.37
C LYS A 158 -10.10 -8.76 11.31
N LEU A 159 -10.22 -7.58 10.70
CA LEU A 159 -9.13 -6.59 10.67
C LEU A 159 -8.78 -6.07 12.07
N VAL A 160 -9.77 -5.91 12.95
CA VAL A 160 -9.55 -5.50 14.36
C VAL A 160 -8.90 -6.63 15.16
N GLU A 161 -9.35 -7.87 15.00
CA GLU A 161 -8.68 -9.04 15.60
C GLU A 161 -7.20 -9.10 15.18
N LEU A 162 -6.96 -8.96 13.88
CA LEU A 162 -5.62 -8.99 13.32
C LEU A 162 -4.77 -7.78 13.77
N TYR A 163 -5.38 -6.61 13.97
CA TYR A 163 -4.70 -5.42 14.48
C TYR A 163 -4.06 -5.69 15.84
N TYR A 164 -4.77 -6.33 16.77
CA TYR A 164 -4.22 -6.67 18.08
C TYR A 164 -3.11 -7.72 18.01
N GLU A 165 -3.20 -8.67 17.08
CA GLU A 165 -2.09 -9.62 16.84
C GLU A 165 -0.86 -8.88 16.28
N MET A 166 -1.05 -8.04 15.26
CA MET A 166 0.02 -7.29 14.57
C MET A 166 0.65 -6.20 15.44
N SER A 167 -0.07 -5.64 16.41
CA SER A 167 0.47 -4.59 17.29
C SER A 167 1.60 -5.08 18.19
N ASN A 168 1.74 -6.40 18.38
CA ASN A 168 2.90 -6.98 19.08
C ASN A 168 4.19 -6.94 18.24
N TYR A 169 4.08 -6.56 16.96
CA TYR A 169 5.14 -6.54 15.96
C TYR A 169 5.08 -5.21 15.17
N GLU A 170 4.88 -4.11 15.89
CA GLU A 170 4.62 -2.79 15.31
C GLU A 170 5.70 -2.35 14.34
N GLU A 171 6.97 -2.68 14.60
CA GLU A 171 8.11 -2.39 13.74
C GLU A 171 7.99 -3.00 12.33
N TYR A 172 7.20 -4.07 12.18
CA TYR A 172 6.91 -4.73 10.90
C TYR A 172 5.59 -4.28 10.26
N PHE A 173 4.60 -3.91 11.08
CA PHE A 173 3.23 -3.65 10.63
C PHE A 173 2.72 -2.21 10.84
N ALA A 174 3.59 -1.25 11.14
CA ALA A 174 3.20 0.14 11.43
C ALA A 174 2.26 0.75 10.37
N ALA A 175 2.51 0.47 9.08
CA ALA A 175 1.68 0.95 7.98
C ALA A 175 0.28 0.32 8.00
N GLN A 176 0.19 -1.00 8.14
CA GLN A 176 -1.05 -1.77 8.17
C GLN A 176 -1.89 -1.40 9.39
N LEU A 177 -1.27 -1.25 10.56
CA LEU A 177 -1.93 -0.78 11.78
C LEU A 177 -2.52 0.62 11.60
N SER A 178 -1.80 1.52 10.93
CA SER A 178 -2.30 2.85 10.60
C SER A 178 -3.50 2.79 9.64
N GLU A 179 -3.43 1.94 8.62
CA GLU A 179 -4.51 1.74 7.65
C GLU A 179 -5.79 1.19 8.31
N VAL A 180 -5.68 0.19 9.20
CA VAL A 180 -6.84 -0.34 9.92
C VAL A 180 -7.53 0.75 10.74
N ARG A 181 -6.78 1.61 11.45
CA ARG A 181 -7.36 2.74 12.20
C ARG A 181 -8.11 3.70 11.29
N GLU A 182 -7.59 3.95 10.09
CA GLU A 182 -8.25 4.81 9.11
C GLU A 182 -9.54 4.17 8.56
N LEU A 183 -9.55 2.86 8.32
CA LEU A 183 -10.76 2.12 7.94
C LEU A 183 -11.86 2.24 8.99
N LEU A 184 -11.51 2.14 10.28
CA LEU A 184 -12.47 2.30 11.38
C LEU A 184 -13.05 3.72 11.41
N ARG A 185 -12.23 4.77 11.22
CA ARG A 185 -12.72 6.15 11.11
C ARG A 185 -13.68 6.34 9.93
N LEU A 186 -13.37 5.75 8.78
CA LEU A 186 -14.27 5.79 7.63
C LEU A 186 -15.59 5.07 7.93
N ALA A 187 -15.55 3.94 8.64
CA ALA A 187 -16.74 3.22 9.05
C ALA A 187 -17.59 4.02 10.05
N GLU A 188 -16.97 4.75 10.98
CA GLU A 188 -17.66 5.67 11.90
C GLU A 188 -18.42 6.76 11.13
N LEU A 189 -17.82 7.34 10.08
CA LEU A 189 -18.48 8.34 9.24
C LEU A 189 -19.73 7.76 8.53
N VAL A 190 -19.64 6.53 8.03
CA VAL A 190 -20.78 5.86 7.39
C VAL A 190 -21.88 5.55 8.42
N SER A 191 -21.51 5.07 9.61
CA SER A 191 -22.44 4.76 10.70
C SER A 191 -23.18 6.01 11.21
N ALA A 192 -22.48 7.13 11.38
CA ALA A 192 -23.06 8.42 11.76
C ALA A 192 -24.12 8.88 10.75
N LYS A 193 -23.86 8.68 9.45
CA LYS A 193 -24.82 8.97 8.39
C LYS A 193 -26.06 8.08 8.47
N MET A 194 -25.90 6.78 8.69
CA MET A 194 -27.03 5.87 8.87
C MET A 194 -27.93 6.28 10.04
N SER A 195 -27.33 6.74 11.13
CA SER A 195 -28.06 7.21 12.31
C SER A 195 -28.86 8.48 12.01
N LYS A 196 -28.28 9.41 11.25
CA LYS A 196 -28.96 10.63 10.79
C LYS A 196 -30.13 10.33 9.86
N ASP A 197 -29.95 9.41 8.90
CA ASP A 197 -31.03 8.97 7.98
C ASP A 197 -32.21 8.37 8.77
N LYS A 198 -31.91 7.60 9.83
CA LYS A 198 -32.94 7.00 10.69
C LYS A 198 -33.73 8.06 11.45
N MET A 199 -33.06 9.03 12.06
CA MET A 199 -33.70 10.13 12.80
C MET A 199 -34.59 11.00 11.89
N LEU A 200 -34.15 11.28 10.66
CA LEU A 200 -34.93 12.04 9.67
C LEU A 200 -36.18 11.27 9.23
N GLY A 201 -36.06 9.96 9.01
CA GLY A 201 -37.20 9.09 8.68
C GLY A 201 -38.25 9.04 9.79
N GLU A 202 -37.83 8.84 11.05
CA GLU A 202 -38.73 8.82 12.21
C GLU A 202 -39.43 10.17 12.42
N SER A 203 -38.72 11.27 12.19
CA SER A 203 -39.29 12.63 12.29
C SER A 203 -40.35 12.88 11.22
N LYS A 204 -40.11 12.42 9.98
CA LYS A 204 -41.08 12.54 8.89
C LYS A 204 -42.32 11.69 9.13
N LEU A 205 -42.15 10.47 9.64
CA LEU A 205 -43.26 9.58 10.00
C LEU A 205 -44.16 10.20 11.08
N ARG A 206 -43.56 10.75 12.13
CA ARG A 206 -44.30 11.47 13.19
C ARG A 206 -45.03 12.69 12.67
N LEU A 207 -44.43 13.44 11.73
CA LEU A 207 -45.08 14.59 11.10
C LEU A 207 -46.30 14.14 10.28
N GLU A 208 -46.18 13.08 9.50
CA GLU A 208 -47.28 12.51 8.71
C GLU A 208 -48.40 11.96 9.61
N GLU A 209 -48.07 11.28 10.71
CA GLU A 209 -49.05 10.83 11.72
C GLU A 209 -49.77 12.02 12.38
N THR A 210 -49.04 13.08 12.69
CA THR A 210 -49.59 14.32 13.27
C THR A 210 -50.54 15.00 12.28
N LEU A 211 -50.13 15.17 11.01
CA LEU A 211 -50.95 15.76 9.96
C LEU A 211 -52.23 14.95 9.69
N ARG A 212 -52.13 13.61 9.70
CA ARG A 212 -53.30 12.72 9.63
C ARG A 212 -54.23 12.88 10.83
N ALA A 213 -53.70 13.00 12.04
CA ALA A 213 -54.50 13.20 13.25
C ALA A 213 -55.25 14.54 13.25
N PHE A 214 -54.72 15.56 12.58
CA PHE A 214 -55.36 16.86 12.40
C PHE A 214 -56.24 16.97 11.15
N GLY A 215 -56.41 15.90 10.37
CA GLY A 215 -57.27 15.88 9.17
C GLY A 215 -56.77 16.75 8.02
N LEU A 216 -55.49 17.14 8.05
CA LEU A 216 -54.86 17.93 6.99
C LEU A 216 -54.27 16.96 5.96
N HIS A 217 -55.08 16.59 4.96
CA HIS A 217 -54.57 15.98 3.74
C HIS A 217 -54.22 17.08 2.75
N ASP A 218 -53.02 17.03 2.18
CA ASP A 218 -52.68 17.76 0.96
C ASP A 218 -53.65 17.31 -0.14
N ASN A 219 -54.64 18.14 -0.43
CA ASN A 219 -55.29 18.13 -1.73
C ASN A 219 -54.31 18.78 -2.70
N THR A 220 -54.07 18.10 -3.82
CA THR A 220 -53.22 18.41 -4.99
C THR A 220 -51.72 18.17 -4.88
#